data_AF-A0A0A0EX24-F1
#
_entry.id   AF-A0A0A0EX24-F1
#
_cell.length_a   1.000
_cell.length_b   1.000
_cell.length_c   1.000
_cell.angle_alpha   90.00
_cell.angle_beta   90.00
_cell.angle_gamma   90.00
#
_symmetry.space_group_name_H-M   'P 1'
#
loop_
_entity.id
_entity.type
_entity.pdbx_description
1 polymer ?
#
loop_
_entity_poly.entity_id
_entity_poly.type
_entity_poly.pdbx_seq_one_letter_code
_entity_poly.pdbx_strand_id
1 'polypeptide(L)' 'MEHRVVFDFDIHFSNGGGLQGQDFRLDIEGDEIDDAALADYIVRDLRLLMVGEVRILKKRIIVEAHKRLPARQA' A
#
# COMPACT_ATOMS: atom_id res chain seq x y z
N MET A 1 10.42 12.45 -9.84
CA MET A 1 9.57 11.30 -10.17
C MET A 1 9.06 10.75 -8.85
N GLU A 2 7.77 10.49 -8.72
CA GLU A 2 7.23 9.89 -7.51
C GLU A 2 7.32 8.36 -7.66
N HIS A 3 7.80 7.69 -6.62
CA HIS A 3 7.87 6.24 -6.59
C HIS A 3 6.57 5.68 -6.01
N ARG A 4 6.14 4.56 -6.58
CA ARG A 4 5.00 3.80 -6.08
C ARG A 4 5.45 2.40 -5.79
N VAL A 5 4.92 1.84 -4.71
CA VAL A 5 5.04 0.42 -4.44
C VAL A 5 3.77 -0.28 -4.91
N VAL A 6 3.95 -1.38 -5.66
CA VAL A 6 2.89 -2.29 -6.08
C VAL A 6 3.07 -3.60 -5.34
N PHE A 7 2.02 -4.08 -4.70
CA PHE A 7 2.10 -5.30 -3.90
C PHE A 7 0.72 -5.95 -3.74
N ASP A 8 0.73 -7.24 -3.44
CA ASP A 8 -0.45 -7.97 -2.97
C ASP A 8 -0.37 -8.04 -1.44
N PHE A 9 -1.53 -8.12 -0.77
CA PHE A 9 -1.56 -8.35 0.66
C PHE A 9 -2.63 -9.35 1.07
N ASP A 10 -2.37 -10.05 2.18
CA ASP A 10 -3.30 -10.93 2.86
C ASP A 10 -3.32 -10.57 4.36
N ILE A 11 -4.51 -10.30 4.89
CA ILE A 11 -4.74 -9.95 6.29
C ILE A 11 -5.65 -10.99 6.91
N HIS A 12 -5.20 -11.57 8.01
CA HIS A 12 -6.04 -12.38 8.89
C HIS A 12 -6.43 -11.57 10.14
N PHE A 13 -7.71 -11.55 10.45
CA PHE A 13 -8.20 -10.90 11.66
C PHE A 13 -8.26 -11.87 12.84
N SER A 14 -7.94 -11.40 14.04
CA SER A 14 -7.94 -12.20 15.26
C SER A 14 -9.36 -12.60 15.71
N ASN A 15 -10.40 -11.96 15.17
CA ASN A 15 -11.81 -12.31 15.37
C ASN A 15 -12.38 -13.21 14.26
N GLY A 16 -11.53 -13.70 13.36
CA GLY A 16 -11.93 -14.54 12.23
C GLY A 16 -12.27 -13.74 10.97
N GLY A 17 -12.11 -14.40 9.82
CA GLY A 17 -12.17 -13.77 8.50
C GLY A 17 -10.84 -13.16 8.07
N GLY A 18 -10.86 -12.51 6.91
CA GLY A 18 -9.67 -11.89 6.32
C GLY A 18 -9.98 -10.89 5.23
N LEU A 19 -8.95 -10.17 4.79
CA LEU A 19 -9.00 -9.21 3.70
C LEU A 19 -7.80 -9.40 2.79
N GLN A 20 -8.04 -9.48 1.48
CA GLN A 20 -6.99 -9.62 0.48
C GLN A 20 -7.05 -8.49 -0.56
N GLY A 21 -5.88 -8.07 -1.03
CA GLY A 21 -5.71 -7.10 -2.11
C GLY A 21 -4.68 -7.58 -3.12
N GLN A 22 -4.88 -7.24 -4.40
CA GLN A 22 -4.02 -7.63 -5.52
C GLN A 22 -3.61 -6.41 -6.33
N ASP A 23 -2.34 -6.35 -6.76
CA ASP A 23 -1.74 -5.22 -7.49
C ASP A 23 -2.04 -3.85 -6.86
N PHE A 24 -2.12 -3.81 -5.52
CA PHE A 24 -2.43 -2.60 -4.76
C PHE A 24 -1.28 -1.62 -4.87
N ARG A 25 -1.58 -0.32 -4.95
CA ARG A 25 -0.58 0.73 -5.18
C ARG A 25 -0.61 1.77 -4.08
N LEU A 26 0.56 2.08 -3.54
CA LEU A 26 0.76 3.20 -2.61
C LEU A 26 1.89 4.09 -3.11
N ASP A 27 1.68 5.39 -2.98
CA ASP A 27 2.74 6.38 -3.16
C ASP A 27 3.72 6.27 -1.97
N ILE A 28 5.01 6.30 -2.25
CA ILE A 28 6.06 6.26 -1.22
C ILE A 28 7.04 7.40 -1.39
N GLU A 29 7.56 7.91 -0.28
CA GLU A 29 8.71 8.78 -0.28
C GLU A 29 9.99 7.94 -0.40
N GLY A 30 10.92 8.34 -1.26
CA GLY A 30 12.14 7.56 -1.52
C GLY A 30 11.93 6.39 -2.47
N ASP A 31 12.91 5.51 -2.58
CA ASP A 31 12.97 4.40 -3.54
C ASP A 31 12.89 3.00 -2.90
N GLU A 32 12.68 2.94 -1.58
CA GLU A 32 12.53 1.70 -0.82
C GLU A 32 11.49 1.85 0.30
N ILE A 33 10.87 0.73 0.66
CA ILE A 33 10.00 0.60 1.83
C ILE A 33 9.97 -0.87 2.28
N ASP A 34 10.00 -1.13 3.58
CA ASP A 34 9.92 -2.49 4.11
C ASP A 34 8.46 -2.97 4.26
N ASP A 35 8.29 -4.28 4.44
CA ASP A 35 6.96 -4.90 4.48
C ASP A 35 6.19 -4.57 5.77
N ALA A 36 6.89 -4.26 6.86
CA ALA A 36 6.26 -3.90 8.13
C ALA A 36 5.64 -2.50 8.03
N ALA A 37 6.37 -1.54 7.45
CA ALA A 37 5.87 -0.21 7.18
C ALA A 37 4.67 -0.24 6.22
N LEU A 38 4.70 -1.09 5.19
CA LEU A 38 3.53 -1.30 4.31
C LEU A 38 2.34 -1.87 5.05
N ALA A 39 2.55 -2.89 5.89
CA ALA A 39 1.49 -3.45 6.71
C ALA A 39 0.86 -2.38 7.60
N ASP A 40 1.67 -1.58 8.29
CA ASP A 40 1.19 -0.48 9.15
C ASP A 40 0.39 0.56 8.37
N TYR A 41 0.83 0.92 7.16
CA TYR A 41 0.08 1.84 6.29
C TYR A 41 -1.31 1.29 5.93
N ILE A 42 -1.39 0.03 5.51
CA ILE A 42 -2.67 -0.59 5.14
C ILE A 42 -3.62 -0.61 6.33
N VAL A 43 -3.13 -1.07 7.50
CA VAL A 43 -3.95 -1.17 8.71
C VAL A 43 -4.47 0.20 9.14
N ARG A 44 -3.59 1.21 9.15
CA ARG A 44 -3.94 2.58 9.57
C ARG A 44 -4.89 3.25 8.60
N ASP A 45 -4.60 3.22 7.30
CA ASP A 45 -5.30 4.01 6.31
C ASP A 45 -6.66 3.39 5.95
N LEU A 46 -6.77 2.06 5.97
CA LEU A 46 -8.05 1.34 5.85
C LEU A 46 -8.81 1.24 7.19
N ARG A 47 -8.23 1.75 8.28
CA ARG A 47 -8.81 1.78 9.64
C ARG A 47 -9.26 0.40 10.12
N LEU A 48 -8.42 -0.61 9.87
CA LEU A 48 -8.71 -1.99 10.22
C LEU A 48 -8.54 -2.21 11.74
N LEU A 49 -9.44 -2.99 12.32
CA LEU A 49 -9.39 -3.39 13.72
C LEU A 49 -9.16 -4.89 13.83
N MET A 50 -8.58 -5.32 14.96
CA MET A 50 -8.35 -6.73 15.28
C MET A 50 -7.48 -7.46 14.24
N VAL A 51 -6.50 -6.76 13.66
CA VAL A 51 -5.53 -7.38 12.74
C VAL A 51 -4.61 -8.31 13.51
N GLY A 52 -4.53 -9.57 13.08
CA GLY A 52 -3.66 -10.58 13.69
C GLY A 52 -2.37 -10.78 12.91
N GLU A 53 -2.48 -11.08 11.61
CA GLU A 53 -1.34 -11.30 10.71
C GLU A 53 -1.53 -10.50 9.43
N VAL A 54 -0.45 -9.89 8.94
CA VAL A 54 -0.39 -9.24 7.62
C VAL A 54 0.77 -9.85 6.84
N ARG A 55 0.51 -10.27 5.60
CA ARG A 55 1.54 -10.74 4.67
C ARG A 55 1.57 -9.84 3.46
N ILE A 56 2.74 -9.30 3.15
CA ILE A 56 3.01 -8.57 1.91
C ILE A 56 3.59 -9.55 0.91
N LEU A 57 3.07 -9.53 -0.32
CA LEU A 57 3.44 -10.45 -1.39
C LEU A 57 3.68 -9.66 -2.67
N LYS A 58 4.50 -10.22 -3.58
CA LYS A 58 4.81 -9.66 -4.90
C LYS A 58 5.17 -8.16 -4.89
N LYS A 59 5.80 -7.67 -3.82
CA LYS A 59 6.23 -6.27 -3.69
C LYS A 59 7.22 -5.90 -4.78
N ARG A 60 6.96 -4.80 -5.47
CA ARG A 60 7.87 -4.17 -6.43
C ARG A 60 7.68 -2.66 -6.41
N ILE A 61 8.75 -1.93 -6.66
CA ILE A 61 8.72 -0.47 -6.75
C ILE A 61 8.71 -0.09 -8.23
N ILE A 62 7.84 0.83 -8.59
CA ILE A 62 7.70 1.38 -9.93
C ILE A 62 7.88 2.90 -9.88
N VAL A 63 8.38 3.43 -10.99
CA VAL A 63 8.48 4.88 -11.21
C VAL A 63 7.36 5.27 -12.16
N GLU A 64 6.40 6.07 -11.70
CA GLU A 64 5.25 6.48 -12.51
C GLU A 64 5.06 8.00 -12.34
N ALA A 65 4.91 8.73 -13.46
CA ALA A 65 4.59 10.16 -13.38
C ALA A 65 3.14 10.34 -12.90
N HIS A 66 2.90 11.12 -11.84
CA HIS A 66 1.55 11.47 -11.42
C HIS A 66 0.74 12.09 -12.57
N LYS A 67 -0.52 11.66 -12.74
CA LYS A 67 -1.49 12.25 -13.68
C LYS A 67 -1.92 13.69 -13.31
N ARG A 68 -1.21 14.40 -12.43
CA ARG A 68 -1.51 15.81 -12.15
C ARG A 68 -1.06 16.65 -13.33
N LEU A 69 -1.97 16.83 -14.30
CA LEU A 69 -1.96 18.03 -15.12
C LEU A 69 -1.97 19.22 -14.14
N PRO A 70 -1.04 20.18 -14.23
CA PRO A 70 -1.14 21.39 -13.41
C PRO A 70 -2.51 22.00 -13.68
N ALA A 71 -3.24 22.35 -12.61
CA ALA A 71 -4.45 23.14 -12.74
C ALA A 71 -4.08 24.36 -13.57
N ARG A 72 -4.70 24.47 -14.76
CA ARG A 72 -4.46 25.57 -15.68
C ARG A 72 -4.88 26.85 -14.93
N GLN A 73 -3.91 27.63 -14.47
CA GLN A 73 -4.19 28.96 -13.95
C GLN A 73 -4.67 29.78 -15.16
N ALA A 74 -5.91 30.29 -15.05
CA ALA A 74 -6.50 31.25 -15.95
C ALA A 74 -6.08 32.67 -15.52
#